data_AF-A0A939FTQ6-F1
#
_entry.id   AF-A0A939FTQ6-F1
#
_cell.length_a   1.000
_cell.length_b   1.000
_cell.length_c   1.000
_cell.angle_alpha   90.00
_cell.angle_beta   90.00
_cell.angle_gamma   90.00
#
_symmetry.space_group_name_H-M   'P 1'
#
loop_
_entity.id
_entity.type
_entity.pdbx_description
1 polymer ?
#
loop_
_entity_poly.entity_id
_entity_poly.type
_entity_poly.pdbx_seq_one_letter_code
_entity_poly.pdbx_strand_id
1 'polypeptide(L)'
;MRLMFLAPCILSLAGFAACTGPAPYPNGSPFQGGTISPNRYTPGSPRFCREYARQTAANSYENRVDRGEDGFGARVLKQQFSARAGDRAYRRCMAGRR
;
A
#
# COMPACT_ATOMS: atom_id res chain seq x y z
N MET A 1 -13.23 -19.25 50.27
CA MET A 1 -12.12 -19.58 49.36
C MET A 1 -12.52 -19.12 47.96
N ARG A 2 -12.12 -17.90 47.58
CA ARG A 2 -11.05 -17.61 46.58
C ARG A 2 -11.37 -18.11 45.17
N LEU A 3 -12.24 -17.40 44.46
CA LEU A 3 -12.46 -17.52 43.00
C LEU A 3 -12.99 -16.19 42.44
N MET A 4 -12.31 -15.07 42.74
CA MET A 4 -12.74 -13.73 42.32
C MET A 4 -11.55 -12.82 42.01
N PHE A 5 -10.48 -13.31 41.38
CA PHE A 5 -9.35 -12.41 41.01
C PHE A 5 -8.67 -12.72 39.67
N LEU A 6 -9.16 -13.65 38.84
CA LEU A 6 -8.47 -14.04 37.60
C LEU A 6 -9.05 -13.44 36.30
N ALA A 7 -10.18 -12.74 36.36
CA ALA A 7 -10.84 -12.19 35.17
C ALA A 7 -10.21 -10.93 34.55
N PRO A 8 -9.59 -9.97 35.29
CA PRO A 8 -9.21 -8.70 34.67
C PRO A 8 -7.89 -8.76 33.89
N CYS A 9 -7.02 -9.74 34.14
CA CYS A 9 -5.72 -9.83 33.47
C CYS A 9 -5.80 -10.34 32.02
N ILE A 10 -6.84 -11.11 31.67
CA ILE A 10 -6.95 -11.70 30.32
C ILE A 10 -7.45 -10.65 29.30
N LEU A 11 -8.26 -9.68 29.74
CA LEU A 11 -8.74 -8.60 28.88
C LEU A 11 -7.65 -7.59 28.48
N SER A 12 -6.59 -7.46 29.28
CA SER A 12 -5.50 -6.50 29.05
C SER A 12 -4.54 -6.92 27.93
N LEU A 13 -4.42 -8.22 27.63
CA LEU A 13 -3.50 -8.70 26.59
C LEU A 13 -4.09 -8.62 25.16
N ALA A 14 -5.40 -8.45 25.00
CA ALA A 14 -6.03 -8.37 23.68
C ALA A 14 -5.78 -7.03 22.95
N GLY A 15 -5.36 -5.98 23.66
CA GLY A 15 -5.19 -4.64 23.10
C GLY A 15 -3.90 -4.42 22.28
N PHE A 16 -2.88 -5.25 22.45
CA PHE A 16 -1.56 -5.04 21.82
C PHE A 16 -1.33 -5.83 20.52
N ALA A 17 -2.22 -6.75 20.16
CA ALA A 17 -2.07 -7.55 18.94
C ALA A 17 -2.47 -6.82 17.65
N ALA A 18 -3.08 -5.64 17.73
CA ALA A 18 -3.63 -4.93 16.57
C ALA A 18 -2.60 -4.08 15.77
N CYS A 19 -1.37 -3.90 16.27
CA CYS A 19 -0.38 -3.00 15.65
C CYS A 19 0.64 -3.68 14.71
N THR A 20 0.53 -4.99 14.44
CA THR A 20 1.48 -5.70 13.57
C THR A 20 0.96 -5.93 12.15
N GLY A 21 -0.29 -5.54 11.86
CA GLY A 21 -0.84 -5.60 10.52
C GLY A 21 -0.18 -4.56 9.62
N PRO A 22 0.31 -4.91 8.42
CA PRO A 22 0.69 -3.90 7.44
C PRO A 22 -0.53 -3.00 7.20
N ALA A 23 -0.40 -1.70 7.46
CA ALA A 23 -1.46 -0.74 7.18
C ALA A 23 -1.85 -0.91 5.69
N PRO A 24 -3.09 -1.31 5.38
CA PRO A 24 -3.49 -1.53 4.00
C PRO A 24 -3.35 -0.21 3.25
N TYR A 25 -2.50 -0.19 2.22
CA TYR A 25 -2.27 1.01 1.40
C TYR A 25 -2.66 0.79 -0.06
N PRO A 26 -3.26 1.81 -0.71
CA PRO A 26 -4.15 2.84 -0.17
C PRO A 26 -5.64 2.53 -0.35
N ASN A 27 -6.40 3.21 0.49
CA ASN A 27 -7.86 3.32 0.62
C ASN A 27 -8.59 3.53 -0.73
N GLY A 28 -8.91 2.45 -1.45
CA GLY A 28 -9.64 2.51 -2.73
C GLY A 28 -8.78 2.69 -3.99
N SER A 29 -7.46 2.49 -3.91
CA SER A 29 -6.62 2.35 -5.09
C SER A 29 -6.86 0.98 -5.76
N PRO A 30 -6.93 0.90 -7.10
CA PRO A 30 -7.01 -0.38 -7.80
C PRO A 30 -5.66 -1.14 -7.85
N PHE A 31 -4.57 -0.52 -7.38
CA PHE A 31 -3.23 -1.10 -7.42
C PHE A 31 -2.91 -1.88 -6.13
N GLN A 32 -3.25 -3.17 -6.12
CA GLN A 32 -3.06 -4.03 -4.96
C GLN A 32 -1.58 -4.35 -4.68
N GLY A 33 -1.27 -4.56 -3.40
CA GLY A 33 0.04 -5.05 -2.95
C GLY A 33 1.14 -4.00 -2.90
N GLY A 34 0.82 -2.72 -3.08
CA GLY A 34 1.69 -1.62 -2.66
C GLY A 34 1.57 -1.41 -1.14
N THR A 35 2.65 -0.99 -0.50
CA THR A 35 2.67 -0.71 0.95
C THR A 35 2.98 0.77 1.21
N ILE A 36 2.46 1.36 2.31
CA ILE A 36 2.90 2.69 2.80
C ILE A 36 4.36 2.63 3.25
N SER A 37 4.75 1.44 3.69
CA SER A 37 6.07 1.21 4.22
C SER A 37 7.14 1.45 3.16
N PRO A 38 8.31 1.98 3.58
CA PRO A 38 9.47 2.03 2.72
C PRO A 38 9.74 0.68 2.07
N ASN A 39 10.14 0.71 0.79
CA ASN A 39 10.48 -0.50 0.06
C ASN A 39 11.67 -1.21 0.71
N ARG A 40 11.42 -2.40 1.29
CA ARG A 40 12.38 -3.17 2.10
C ARG A 40 13.33 -4.05 1.27
N TYR A 41 13.12 -4.16 -0.04
CA TYR A 41 13.96 -4.98 -0.91
C TYR A 41 15.29 -4.28 -1.22
N THR A 42 16.29 -5.05 -1.66
CA THR A 42 17.59 -4.50 -2.07
C THR A 42 17.41 -3.52 -3.25
N PRO A 43 17.88 -2.26 -3.15
CA PRO A 43 17.72 -1.27 -4.21
C PRO A 43 18.26 -1.75 -5.56
N GLY A 44 17.46 -1.61 -6.62
CA GLY A 44 17.80 -2.06 -7.98
C GLY A 44 17.56 -3.56 -8.24
N SER A 45 17.20 -4.35 -7.23
CA SER A 45 16.76 -5.73 -7.46
C SER A 45 15.41 -5.75 -8.21
N PRO A 46 15.08 -6.82 -8.95
CA PRO A 46 13.79 -6.94 -9.62
C PRO A 46 12.60 -6.85 -8.65
N ARG A 47 12.74 -7.35 -7.42
CA ARG A 47 11.70 -7.24 -6.38
C ARG A 47 11.53 -5.79 -5.91
N PHE A 48 12.64 -5.09 -5.68
CA PHE A 48 12.59 -3.66 -5.35
C PHE A 48 11.93 -2.86 -6.47
N CYS A 49 12.35 -3.05 -7.72
CA CYS A 49 11.79 -2.29 -8.83
C CYS A 49 10.29 -2.58 -9.06
N ARG A 50 9.84 -3.81 -8.84
CA ARG A 50 8.41 -4.15 -8.88
C ARG A 50 7.62 -3.44 -7.80
N GLU A 51 8.10 -3.46 -6.56
CA GLU A 51 7.45 -2.77 -5.46
C GLU A 51 7.43 -1.25 -5.67
N TYR A 52 8.56 -0.69 -6.13
CA TYR A 52 8.66 0.73 -6.49
C TYR A 52 7.67 1.12 -7.60
N ALA A 53 7.50 0.28 -8.61
CA ALA A 53 6.54 0.50 -9.69
C ALA A 53 5.09 0.48 -9.20
N ARG A 54 4.74 -0.46 -8.30
CA ARG A 54 3.40 -0.52 -7.68
C ARG A 54 3.12 0.71 -6.84
N GLN A 55 4.04 1.10 -5.96
CA GLN A 55 3.91 2.30 -5.15
C GLN A 55 3.79 3.55 -6.03
N THR A 56 4.57 3.63 -7.11
CA THR A 56 4.46 4.73 -8.07
C THR A 56 3.08 4.78 -8.73
N ALA A 57 2.55 3.65 -9.19
CA ALA A 57 1.22 3.58 -9.80
C ALA A 57 0.12 3.94 -8.80
N ALA A 58 0.18 3.41 -7.58
CA ALA A 58 -0.77 3.71 -6.52
C ALA A 58 -0.76 5.21 -6.18
N ASN A 59 0.40 5.80 -5.89
CA ASN A 59 0.54 7.22 -5.57
C ASN A 59 0.10 8.11 -6.74
N SER A 60 0.45 7.71 -7.97
CA SER A 60 0.02 8.39 -9.20
C SER A 60 -1.50 8.42 -9.34
N TYR A 61 -2.19 7.34 -8.97
CA TYR A 61 -3.64 7.27 -9.01
C TYR A 61 -4.28 8.10 -7.91
N GLU A 62 -3.80 7.96 -6.67
CA GLU A 62 -4.26 8.76 -5.53
C GLU A 62 -4.17 10.26 -5.79
N ASN A 63 -3.07 10.73 -6.39
CA ASN A 63 -2.87 12.14 -6.71
C ASN A 63 -3.77 12.67 -7.84
N ARG A 64 -4.43 11.78 -8.59
CA ARG A 64 -5.24 12.15 -9.76
C ARG A 64 -6.73 11.95 -9.54
N VAL A 65 -7.10 10.93 -8.77
CA VAL A 65 -8.50 10.57 -8.60
C VAL A 65 -9.16 11.54 -7.63
N ASP A 66 -10.25 12.14 -8.07
CA ASP A 66 -11.21 12.78 -7.19
C ASP A 66 -12.38 11.83 -7.02
N ARG A 67 -12.51 11.25 -5.83
CA ARG A 67 -13.54 10.22 -5.59
C ARG A 67 -14.95 10.79 -5.47
N GLY A 68 -15.10 12.10 -5.20
CA GLY A 68 -16.38 12.78 -5.14
C GLY A 68 -16.85 13.27 -6.52
N GLU A 69 -15.91 13.60 -7.40
CA GLU A 69 -16.20 14.23 -8.70
C GLU A 69 -16.04 13.26 -9.88
N ASP A 70 -15.12 12.30 -9.82
CA ASP A 70 -14.86 11.41 -10.94
C ASP A 70 -15.96 10.35 -11.08
N GLY A 71 -16.65 10.37 -12.22
CA GLY A 71 -17.44 9.23 -12.68
C GLY A 71 -16.59 8.01 -13.07
N PHE A 72 -17.24 6.87 -13.29
CA PHE A 72 -16.57 5.61 -13.62
C PHE A 72 -15.54 5.73 -14.75
N GLY A 73 -15.91 6.36 -15.88
CA GLY A 73 -15.02 6.50 -17.03
C GLY A 73 -13.74 7.28 -16.72
N ALA A 74 -13.85 8.38 -15.97
CA ALA A 74 -12.70 9.18 -15.55
C ALA A 74 -11.75 8.37 -14.66
N ARG A 75 -12.28 7.56 -13.74
CA ARG A 75 -11.48 6.68 -12.87
C ARG A 75 -10.72 5.64 -13.67
N VAL A 76 -11.36 5.00 -14.66
CA VAL A 76 -10.70 4.00 -15.52
C VAL A 76 -9.54 4.62 -16.31
N LEU A 77 -9.74 5.82 -16.88
CA LEU A 77 -8.67 6.52 -17.59
C LEU A 77 -7.50 6.90 -16.67
N LYS A 78 -7.80 7.41 -15.48
CA LYS A 78 -6.79 7.75 -14.46
C LYS A 78 -6.04 6.50 -13.99
N GLN A 79 -6.72 5.37 -13.83
CA GLN A 79 -6.11 4.08 -13.52
C GLN A 79 -5.14 3.68 -14.63
N GLN A 80 -5.55 3.70 -15.90
CA GLN A 80 -4.68 3.32 -17.00
C GLN A 80 -3.46 4.24 -17.12
N PHE A 81 -3.63 5.55 -16.92
CA PHE A 81 -2.52 6.50 -16.89
C PHE A 81 -1.51 6.14 -15.79
N SER A 82 -2.00 5.85 -14.59
CA SER A 82 -1.17 5.53 -13.44
C SER A 82 -0.46 4.18 -13.56
N ALA A 83 -1.09 3.19 -14.19
CA ALA A 83 -0.44 1.92 -14.53
C ALA A 83 0.79 2.16 -15.43
N ARG A 84 0.63 2.97 -16.48
CA ARG A 84 1.75 3.33 -17.38
C ARG A 84 2.85 4.10 -16.66
N ALA A 85 2.51 4.89 -15.64
CA ALA A 85 3.51 5.56 -14.80
C ALA A 85 4.35 4.55 -14.01
N GLY A 86 3.71 3.53 -13.42
CA GLY A 86 4.38 2.40 -12.78
C GLY A 86 5.31 1.66 -13.75
N ASP A 87 4.86 1.34 -14.96
CA ASP A 87 5.68 0.64 -15.95
C ASP A 87 6.92 1.44 -16.38
N ARG A 88 6.79 2.77 -16.50
CA ARG A 88 7.93 3.65 -16.76
C ARG A 88 8.90 3.64 -15.59
N ALA A 89 8.40 3.69 -14.36
CA ALA A 89 9.22 3.64 -13.15
C ALA A 89 9.95 2.30 -13.01
N TYR A 90 9.30 1.17 -13.33
CA TYR A 90 9.93 -0.15 -13.36
C TYR A 90 11.12 -0.18 -14.33
N ARG A 91 10.90 0.24 -15.58
CA ARG A 91 11.95 0.27 -16.62
C ARG A 91 13.13 1.16 -16.22
N ARG A 92 12.85 2.34 -15.67
CA ARG A 92 13.85 3.26 -15.13
C ARG A 92 14.68 2.64 -14.01
N CYS A 93 14.00 2.04 -13.02
CA CYS A 93 14.64 1.38 -11.89
C CYS A 93 15.56 0.22 -12.35
N MET A 94 15.08 -0.63 -13.25
CA MET A 94 15.86 -1.73 -13.81
C MET A 94 17.06 -1.24 -14.63
N ALA A 95 16.95 -0.08 -15.28
CA ALA A 95 18.04 0.58 -15.99
C ALA A 95 19.03 1.33 -15.07
N GLY A 96 18.85 1.28 -13.75
CA GLY A 96 19.66 2.03 -12.79
C GLY A 96 19.42 3.54 -12.79
N ARG A 97 18.38 4.02 -13.50
CA ARG A 97 18.01 5.43 -13.63
C ARG A 97 16.88 5.76 -12.66
N ARG A 98 17.23 5.95 -11.39
CA ARG A 98 16.27 6.25 -10.32
C ARG A 98 15.78 7.69 -10.46
#